data_AF-A0AAX3PP38-F1
#
_entry.id   AF-A0AAX3PP38-F1
#
_cell.length_a   1.000
_cell.length_b   1.000
_cell.length_c   1.000
_cell.angle_alpha   90.00
_cell.angle_beta   90.00
_cell.angle_gamma   90.00
#
_symmetry.space_group_name_H-M   'P 1'
#
loop_
_entity.id
_entity.type
_entity.pdbx_description
1 polymer ?
#
loop_
_entity_poly.entity_id
_entity_poly.type
_entity_poly.pdbx_seq_one_letter_code
_entity_poly.pdbx_strand_id
1 'polypeptide(L)'
;MTHYSATPQAHYIPQTPIIPFMLDVNTHLFLGQSIQNAAQIENGKLAVMDKRSPKCLDKNYRIFLNSLPWLHYHRLVLHGFQLNPYWAAIFDTVGFSHYGNMNYLVENAELIHDQFKHKFLKRRIALEYTKFIEPINESIKFQKALFKRCLDKHKQINCMIYDLPCMFTIPLQFDAEVKLPKLASKWLERLHQSEELAGKLYDVQWRIVKSLNGFYSVHAIIYVIGDECKYSDFILRVWRGACLHKGHELVQGSPYLVWEKHCYFADSDMRSYWSKQLEFLNGPLKLYRYMSQHISYLWQSYTGNIPAK
;
A
#
# COMPACT_ATOMS: atom_id res chain seq x y z
N MET A 1 -27.92 40.70 -26.64
CA MET A 1 -27.77 39.25 -26.38
C MET A 1 -26.35 38.86 -26.78
N THR A 2 -25.47 38.67 -25.81
CA THR A 2 -24.07 38.26 -26.03
C THR A 2 -23.84 36.99 -25.22
N HIS A 3 -23.77 35.86 -25.93
CA HIS A 3 -23.47 34.56 -25.35
C HIS A 3 -21.99 34.52 -24.95
N TYR A 4 -21.72 34.57 -23.64
CA TYR A 4 -20.44 34.12 -23.11
C TYR A 4 -20.44 32.60 -23.07
N SER A 5 -19.79 31.98 -24.04
CA SER A 5 -19.37 30.58 -23.98
C SER A 5 -18.28 30.45 -22.90
N ALA A 6 -18.70 30.11 -21.69
CA ALA A 6 -17.78 29.66 -20.65
C ALA A 6 -17.32 28.24 -21.01
N THR A 7 -16.21 28.15 -21.73
CA THR A 7 -15.45 26.90 -21.86
C THR A 7 -15.06 26.48 -20.44
N PRO A 8 -15.40 25.27 -19.98
CA PRO A 8 -14.91 24.79 -18.70
C PRO A 8 -13.39 24.69 -18.82
N GLN A 9 -12.67 25.51 -18.05
CA GLN A 9 -11.24 25.30 -17.87
C GLN A 9 -11.08 23.92 -17.25
N ALA A 10 -10.55 22.98 -18.03
CA ALA A 10 -10.13 21.68 -17.53
C ALA A 10 -9.16 21.94 -16.37
N HIS A 11 -9.59 21.65 -15.15
CA HIS A 11 -8.69 21.64 -14.01
C HIS A 11 -7.57 20.66 -14.34
N TYR A 12 -6.36 21.20 -14.50
CA TYR A 12 -5.14 20.45 -14.68
C TYR A 12 -4.92 19.66 -13.38
N ILE A 13 -5.44 18.43 -13.32
CA ILE A 13 -5.07 17.47 -12.28
C ILE A 13 -3.57 17.23 -12.52
N PRO A 14 -2.67 17.62 -11.60
CA PRO A 14 -1.27 17.30 -11.76
C PRO A 14 -1.18 15.79 -11.96
N GLN A 15 -0.58 15.34 -13.06
CA GLN A 15 -0.24 13.93 -13.22
C GLN A 15 0.72 13.60 -12.09
N THR A 16 0.19 13.05 -10.99
CA THR A 16 1.01 12.52 -9.91
C THR A 16 1.95 11.52 -10.57
N PRO A 17 3.27 11.60 -10.33
CA PRO A 17 4.19 10.62 -10.90
C PRO A 17 3.66 9.23 -10.57
N ILE A 18 3.49 8.45 -11.62
CA ILE A 18 2.92 7.12 -11.55
C ILE A 18 3.96 6.23 -10.87
N ILE A 19 3.68 5.91 -9.62
CA ILE A 19 4.65 5.27 -8.74
C ILE A 19 4.07 3.93 -8.22
N PRO A 20 4.93 2.91 -8.06
CA PRO A 20 4.57 1.62 -7.46
C PRO A 20 4.00 1.73 -6.05
N PHE A 21 3.42 0.64 -5.54
CA PHE A 21 2.62 0.64 -4.32
C PHE A 21 3.34 1.28 -3.13
N MET A 22 4.49 0.79 -2.67
CA MET A 22 5.17 1.35 -1.49
C MET A 22 5.84 2.70 -1.73
N LEU A 23 6.03 3.06 -2.99
CA LEU A 23 6.68 4.29 -3.38
C LEU A 23 5.67 5.47 -3.44
N ASP A 24 4.35 5.22 -3.42
CA ASP A 24 3.28 6.24 -3.40
C ASP A 24 2.98 6.78 -1.98
N VAL A 25 4.03 7.11 -1.24
CA VAL A 25 3.97 7.41 0.21
C VAL A 25 3.12 8.64 0.51
N ASN A 26 3.21 9.70 -0.30
CA ASN A 26 2.47 10.94 -0.06
C ASN A 26 0.97 10.74 -0.19
N THR A 27 0.55 9.99 -1.21
CA THR A 27 -0.86 9.62 -1.37
C THR A 27 -1.29 8.82 -0.16
N HIS A 28 -0.59 7.74 0.19
CA HIS A 28 -0.96 6.92 1.36
C HIS A 28 -1.06 7.71 2.67
N LEU A 29 -0.17 8.68 2.90
CA LEU A 29 -0.23 9.56 4.07
C LEU A 29 -1.52 10.40 4.07
N PHE A 30 -1.84 11.05 2.96
CA PHE A 30 -3.07 11.83 2.81
C PHE A 30 -4.32 10.97 3.03
N LEU A 31 -4.36 9.79 2.41
CA LEU A 31 -5.49 8.86 2.56
C LEU A 31 -5.59 8.34 4.01
N GLY A 32 -4.46 8.04 4.65
CA GLY A 32 -4.41 7.64 6.05
C GLY A 32 -4.96 8.72 7.00
N GLN A 33 -4.60 9.99 6.77
CA GLN A 33 -5.14 11.11 7.54
C GLN A 33 -6.65 11.24 7.35
N SER A 34 -7.18 11.05 6.13
CA SER A 34 -8.62 11.11 5.90
C SER A 34 -9.42 10.06 6.69
N ILE A 35 -8.90 8.83 6.80
CA ILE A 35 -9.51 7.76 7.61
C ILE A 35 -9.43 8.08 9.10
N GLN A 36 -8.29 8.57 9.57
CA GLN A 36 -8.12 9.00 10.96
C GLN A 36 -9.12 10.10 11.33
N ASN A 37 -9.29 11.09 10.45
CA ASN A 37 -10.23 12.19 10.67
C ASN A 37 -11.69 11.69 10.65
N ALA A 38 -12.04 10.79 9.72
CA ALA A 38 -13.37 10.17 9.69
C ALA A 38 -13.68 9.38 10.99
N ALA A 39 -12.70 8.64 11.51
CA ALA A 39 -12.82 7.96 12.79
C ALA A 39 -12.96 8.93 13.98
N GLN A 40 -12.29 10.08 13.94
CA GLN A 40 -12.47 11.12 14.95
C GLN A 40 -13.84 11.80 14.86
N ILE A 41 -14.41 11.95 13.67
CA ILE A 41 -15.79 12.44 13.47
C ILE A 41 -16.80 11.47 14.10
N GLU A 42 -16.69 10.17 13.80
CA GLU A 42 -17.58 9.15 14.39
C GLU A 42 -17.54 9.18 15.93
N ASN A 43 -16.33 9.30 16.49
CA ASN A 43 -16.13 9.34 17.94
C ASN A 43 -16.38 10.74 18.58
N GLY A 44 -16.81 11.74 17.81
CA GLY A 44 -17.08 13.09 18.30
C GLY A 44 -15.83 13.85 18.80
N LYS A 45 -14.63 13.45 18.37
CA LYS A 45 -13.34 14.02 18.79
C LYS A 45 -12.84 15.12 17.85
N LEU A 46 -13.27 15.11 16.59
CA LEU A 46 -12.95 16.16 15.62
C LEU A 46 -14.09 17.17 15.58
N ALA A 47 -13.79 18.45 15.81
CA ALA A 47 -14.75 19.54 15.67
C ALA A 47 -14.65 20.15 14.26
N VAL A 48 -15.71 20.84 13.83
CA VAL A 48 -15.71 21.57 12.54
C VAL A 48 -14.82 22.81 12.61
N MET A 49 -14.96 23.59 13.68
CA MET A 49 -14.23 24.84 13.89
C MET A 49 -13.04 24.65 14.84
N ASP A 50 -11.98 25.42 14.62
CA ASP A 50 -10.81 25.45 15.49
C ASP A 50 -11.18 26.04 16.87
N LYS A 51 -10.88 25.31 17.94
CA LYS A 51 -11.15 25.74 19.32
C LYS A 51 -10.44 27.04 19.71
N ARG A 52 -9.26 27.30 19.14
CA ARG A 52 -8.45 28.50 19.38
C ARG A 52 -8.77 29.62 18.40
N SER A 53 -9.53 29.33 17.34
CA SER A 53 -9.93 30.29 16.32
C SER A 53 -11.30 29.94 15.75
N PRO A 54 -12.41 30.24 16.47
CA PRO A 54 -13.75 29.76 16.15
C PRO A 54 -14.34 30.26 14.82
N LYS A 55 -13.63 31.14 14.10
CA LYS A 55 -13.99 31.60 12.74
C LYS A 55 -13.29 30.80 11.64
N CYS A 56 -12.37 29.91 12.00
CA CYS A 56 -11.59 29.10 11.09
C CYS A 56 -11.99 27.63 11.23
N LEU A 57 -12.01 26.89 10.12
CA LEU A 57 -12.14 25.44 10.15
C LEU A 57 -10.93 24.80 10.85
N ASP A 58 -11.18 23.77 11.64
CA ASP A 58 -10.13 22.94 12.21
C ASP A 58 -9.24 22.36 11.09
N LYS A 59 -7.93 22.35 11.30
CA LYS A 59 -6.95 21.88 10.29
C LYS A 59 -7.23 20.45 9.84
N ASN A 60 -7.53 19.55 10.76
CA ASN A 60 -7.80 18.15 10.46
C ASN A 60 -9.18 18.00 9.80
N TYR A 61 -10.16 18.80 10.20
CA TYR A 61 -11.45 18.82 9.52
C TYR A 61 -11.33 19.33 8.07
N ARG A 62 -10.50 20.34 7.83
CA ARG A 62 -10.17 20.80 6.47
C ARG A 62 -9.50 19.71 5.63
N ILE A 63 -8.59 18.93 6.21
CA ILE A 63 -7.98 17.77 5.52
C ILE A 63 -9.05 16.73 5.16
N PHE A 64 -10.00 16.46 6.07
CA PHE A 64 -11.14 15.60 5.77
C PHE A 64 -11.98 16.14 4.60
N LEU A 65 -12.36 17.42 4.61
CA LEU A 65 -13.12 18.02 3.51
C LEU A 65 -12.35 17.93 2.18
N ASN A 66 -11.04 18.19 2.18
CA ASN A 66 -10.19 18.08 0.98
C ASN A 66 -10.13 16.64 0.42
N SER A 67 -10.43 15.62 1.23
CA SER A 67 -10.49 14.23 0.76
C SER A 67 -11.77 13.90 -0.01
N LEU A 68 -12.86 14.66 0.20
CA LEU A 68 -14.15 14.38 -0.44
C LEU A 68 -14.12 14.61 -1.96
N PRO A 69 -13.57 15.72 -2.50
CA PRO A 69 -13.42 15.86 -3.95
C PRO A 69 -12.49 14.81 -4.51
N TRP A 70 -11.39 14.48 -3.82
CA TRP A 70 -10.48 13.44 -4.30
C TRP A 70 -11.20 12.10 -4.47
N LEU A 71 -11.97 11.68 -3.46
CA LEU A 71 -12.79 10.47 -3.52
C LEU A 71 -13.84 10.56 -4.63
N HIS A 72 -14.48 11.72 -4.83
CA HIS A 72 -15.44 11.96 -5.90
C HIS A 72 -14.82 11.79 -7.30
N TYR A 73 -13.62 12.33 -7.53
CA TYR A 73 -12.96 12.25 -8.83
C TYR A 73 -12.36 10.86 -9.13
N HIS A 74 -11.94 10.12 -8.10
CA HIS A 74 -11.30 8.80 -8.27
C HIS A 74 -12.29 7.63 -8.16
N ARG A 75 -13.61 7.89 -8.27
CA ARG A 75 -14.63 6.87 -8.00
C ARG A 75 -14.51 5.62 -8.86
N LEU A 76 -14.21 5.80 -10.15
CA LEU A 76 -14.05 4.71 -11.10
C LEU A 76 -12.82 3.86 -10.81
N VAL A 77 -11.73 4.48 -10.38
CA VAL A 77 -10.46 3.80 -10.09
C VAL A 77 -10.56 2.93 -8.84
N LEU A 78 -11.36 3.36 -7.87
CA LEU A 78 -11.62 2.62 -6.63
C LEU A 78 -12.51 1.38 -6.86
N HIS A 79 -13.20 1.30 -8.01
CA HIS A 79 -14.02 0.16 -8.37
C HIS A 79 -13.15 -1.09 -8.59
N GLY A 80 -13.31 -2.10 -7.73
CA GLY A 80 -12.51 -3.33 -7.74
C GLY A 80 -11.52 -3.45 -6.58
N PHE A 81 -11.37 -2.41 -5.75
CA PHE A 81 -10.62 -2.48 -4.50
C PHE A 81 -11.54 -2.78 -3.31
N GLN A 82 -11.03 -3.55 -2.36
CA GLN A 82 -11.57 -3.58 -1.00
C GLN A 82 -11.08 -2.33 -0.28
N LEU A 83 -11.99 -1.39 -0.01
CA LEU A 83 -11.67 -0.12 0.64
C LEU A 83 -11.79 -0.23 2.16
N ASN A 84 -11.07 0.65 2.86
CA ASN A 84 -11.32 0.88 4.28
C ASN A 84 -12.81 1.24 4.51
N PRO A 85 -13.48 0.70 5.54
CA PRO A 85 -14.90 0.93 5.77
C PRO A 85 -15.33 2.40 5.90
N TYR A 86 -14.48 3.27 6.48
CA TYR A 86 -14.79 4.71 6.51
C TYR A 86 -14.86 5.30 5.11
N TRP A 87 -13.93 4.93 4.25
CA TRP A 87 -13.94 5.34 2.85
C TRP A 87 -15.09 4.75 2.07
N ALA A 88 -15.42 3.47 2.26
CA ALA A 88 -16.59 2.87 1.63
C ALA A 88 -17.87 3.62 2.03
N ALA A 89 -18.01 3.98 3.31
CA ALA A 89 -19.13 4.78 3.78
C ALA A 89 -19.13 6.20 3.21
N ILE A 90 -17.97 6.84 3.04
CA ILE A 90 -17.87 8.17 2.41
C ILE A 90 -18.22 8.09 0.93
N PHE A 91 -17.70 7.09 0.23
CA PHE A 91 -17.90 6.83 -1.20
C PHE A 91 -19.39 6.75 -1.57
N ASP A 92 -20.16 6.04 -0.75
CA ASP A 92 -21.63 5.94 -0.88
C ASP A 92 -22.35 7.31 -0.77
N THR A 93 -21.73 8.31 -0.13
CA THR A 93 -22.30 9.68 -0.01
C THR A 93 -21.75 10.61 -1.08
N VAL A 94 -20.44 10.61 -1.35
CA VAL A 94 -19.78 11.58 -2.25
C VAL A 94 -20.07 11.34 -3.74
N GLY A 95 -21.02 10.46 -4.03
CA GLY A 95 -21.46 10.20 -5.39
C GLY A 95 -22.20 11.36 -6.06
N PHE A 96 -22.58 12.38 -5.30
CA PHE A 96 -23.19 13.61 -5.80
C PHE A 96 -22.14 14.64 -6.25
N SER A 97 -22.46 15.39 -7.30
CA SER A 97 -21.56 16.36 -7.94
C SER A 97 -21.08 17.48 -7.02
N HIS A 98 -21.88 17.89 -6.04
CA HIS A 98 -21.52 18.99 -5.13
C HIS A 98 -20.34 18.65 -4.20
N TYR A 99 -20.06 17.37 -3.94
CA TYR A 99 -18.87 16.97 -3.16
C TYR A 99 -17.56 17.15 -3.94
N GLY A 100 -17.63 17.41 -5.25
CA GLY A 100 -16.47 17.83 -6.05
C GLY A 100 -16.11 19.31 -5.90
N ASN A 101 -16.97 20.13 -5.29
CA ASN A 101 -16.81 21.58 -5.18
C ASN A 101 -16.38 22.01 -3.76
N MET A 102 -15.14 22.46 -3.61
CA MET A 102 -14.60 22.91 -2.32
C MET A 102 -15.35 24.08 -1.69
N ASN A 103 -15.90 25.00 -2.48
CA ASN A 103 -16.65 26.14 -1.91
C ASN A 103 -17.93 25.65 -1.22
N TYR A 104 -18.67 24.78 -1.90
CA TYR A 104 -19.85 24.12 -1.31
C TYR A 104 -19.49 23.38 -0.02
N LEU A 105 -18.37 22.64 -0.01
CA LEU A 105 -17.93 21.88 1.17
C LEU A 105 -17.62 22.78 2.37
N VAL A 106 -16.99 23.93 2.13
CA VAL A 106 -16.66 24.90 3.21
C VAL A 106 -17.92 25.59 3.72
N GLU A 107 -18.83 26.01 2.83
CA GLU A 107 -20.09 26.66 3.19
C GLU A 107 -21.04 25.75 3.97
N ASN A 108 -20.98 24.43 3.71
CA ASN A 108 -21.86 23.43 4.32
C ASN A 108 -21.13 22.53 5.33
N ALA A 109 -20.00 22.97 5.86
CA ALA A 109 -19.11 22.18 6.70
C ALA A 109 -19.83 21.52 7.90
N GLU A 110 -20.64 22.27 8.65
CA GLU A 110 -21.37 21.73 9.80
C GLU A 110 -22.40 20.67 9.40
N LEU A 111 -23.19 20.95 8.37
CA LEU A 111 -24.18 20.01 7.85
C LEU A 111 -23.51 18.71 7.37
N ILE A 112 -22.40 18.83 6.64
CA ILE A 112 -21.63 17.68 6.14
C ILE A 112 -21.05 16.88 7.31
N HIS A 113 -20.55 17.55 8.35
CA HIS A 113 -20.06 16.92 9.55
C HIS A 113 -21.12 16.02 10.20
N ASP A 114 -22.31 16.58 10.45
CA ASP A 114 -23.40 15.86 11.10
C ASP A 114 -23.93 14.71 10.24
N GLN A 115 -24.02 14.91 8.93
CA GLN A 115 -24.39 13.86 7.98
C GLN A 115 -23.43 12.66 8.05
N PHE A 116 -22.11 12.91 7.99
CA PHE A 116 -21.12 11.83 8.05
C PHE A 116 -21.07 11.18 9.43
N LYS A 117 -21.12 11.96 10.51
CA LYS A 117 -21.19 11.44 11.88
C LYS A 117 -22.40 10.51 12.05
N HIS A 118 -23.58 10.95 11.64
CA HIS A 118 -24.79 10.12 11.69
C HIS A 118 -24.63 8.85 10.85
N LYS A 119 -24.09 8.96 9.64
CA LYS A 119 -23.87 7.81 8.75
C LYS A 119 -22.92 6.78 9.36
N PHE A 120 -21.78 7.23 9.91
CA PHE A 120 -20.79 6.34 10.51
C PHE A 120 -21.38 5.61 11.72
N LEU A 121 -22.02 6.34 12.64
CA LEU A 121 -22.66 5.76 13.81
C LEU A 121 -23.77 4.78 13.46
N LYS A 122 -24.63 5.13 12.49
CA LYS A 122 -25.75 4.26 12.06
C LYS A 122 -25.27 2.93 11.48
N ARG A 123 -24.16 2.95 10.74
CA ARG A 123 -23.54 1.73 10.17
C ARG A 123 -22.58 1.03 11.11
N ARG A 124 -22.22 1.66 12.25
CA ARG A 124 -21.21 1.15 13.20
C ARG A 124 -19.87 0.89 12.51
N ILE A 125 -19.37 1.87 11.77
CA ILE A 125 -18.20 1.74 10.89
C ILE A 125 -16.96 1.29 11.66
N ALA A 126 -16.79 1.69 12.92
CA ALA A 126 -15.72 1.20 13.78
C ALA A 126 -15.66 -0.35 13.89
N LEU A 127 -16.81 -1.03 13.91
CA LEU A 127 -16.87 -2.50 13.96
C LEU A 127 -16.43 -3.13 12.64
N GLU A 128 -16.87 -2.56 11.52
CA GLU A 128 -16.43 -3.01 10.18
C GLU A 128 -14.92 -2.78 10.00
N TYR A 129 -14.42 -1.64 10.47
CA TYR A 129 -13.00 -1.31 10.42
C TYR A 129 -12.15 -2.34 11.19
N THR A 130 -12.63 -2.80 12.34
CA THR A 130 -11.95 -3.83 13.14
C THR A 130 -11.79 -5.13 12.35
N LYS A 131 -12.84 -5.59 11.67
CA LYS A 131 -12.78 -6.78 10.80
C LYS A 131 -11.87 -6.56 9.58
N PHE A 132 -11.88 -5.35 9.03
CA PHE A 132 -11.05 -5.01 7.86
C PHE A 132 -9.55 -5.06 8.18
N ILE A 133 -9.16 -4.52 9.35
CA ILE A 133 -7.76 -4.37 9.75
C ILE A 133 -7.13 -5.66 10.30
N GLU A 134 -7.96 -6.56 10.84
CA GLU A 134 -7.53 -7.80 11.50
C GLU A 134 -6.58 -8.65 10.64
N PRO A 135 -6.90 -9.00 9.37
CA PRO A 135 -5.97 -9.76 8.52
C PRO A 135 -4.61 -9.08 8.32
N ILE A 136 -4.56 -7.74 8.32
CA ILE A 136 -3.32 -6.98 8.17
C ILE A 136 -2.50 -7.03 9.46
N ASN A 137 -3.15 -6.91 10.62
CA ASN A 137 -2.50 -7.02 11.92
C ASN A 137 -1.96 -8.44 12.15
N GLU A 138 -2.72 -9.46 11.79
CA GLU A 138 -2.27 -10.86 11.80
C GLU A 138 -1.07 -11.07 10.88
N SER A 139 -1.12 -10.52 9.67
CA SER A 139 0.00 -10.55 8.74
C SER A 139 1.25 -9.89 9.33
N ILE A 140 1.14 -8.72 9.96
CA ILE A 140 2.27 -8.04 10.61
C ILE A 140 2.83 -8.90 11.75
N LYS A 141 1.94 -9.45 12.59
CA LYS A 141 2.33 -10.32 13.71
C LYS A 141 3.08 -11.56 13.21
N PHE A 142 2.58 -12.20 12.16
CA PHE A 142 3.22 -13.33 11.51
C PHE A 142 4.62 -12.97 10.99
N GLN A 143 4.75 -11.90 10.22
CA GLN A 143 6.05 -11.49 9.66
C GLN A 143 7.08 -11.15 10.75
N LYS A 144 6.65 -10.47 11.83
CA LYS A 144 7.51 -10.20 12.99
C LYS A 144 7.95 -11.49 13.70
N ALA A 145 7.03 -12.44 13.88
CA ALA A 145 7.33 -13.72 14.49
C ALA A 145 8.28 -14.57 13.62
N LEU A 146 8.08 -14.56 12.30
CA LEU A 146 8.98 -15.20 11.34
C LEU A 146 10.38 -14.61 11.42
N PHE A 147 10.53 -13.29 11.34
CA PHE A 147 11.82 -12.62 11.50
C PHE A 147 12.50 -13.01 12.82
N LYS A 148 11.77 -12.93 13.94
CA LYS A 148 12.29 -13.31 15.25
C LYS A 148 12.79 -14.76 15.25
N ARG A 149 12.00 -15.69 14.72
CA ARG A 149 12.39 -17.10 14.61
C ARG A 149 13.67 -17.28 13.77
N CYS A 150 13.78 -16.59 12.63
CA CYS A 150 14.96 -16.66 11.79
C CYS A 150 16.21 -16.14 12.52
N LEU A 151 16.12 -14.97 13.15
CA LEU A 151 17.22 -14.35 13.89
C LEU A 151 17.61 -15.18 15.12
N ASP A 152 16.64 -15.68 15.89
CA ASP A 152 16.87 -16.49 17.09
C ASP A 152 17.55 -17.84 16.72
N LYS A 153 17.20 -18.44 15.57
CA LYS A 153 17.80 -19.69 15.07
C LYS A 153 19.21 -19.49 14.53
N HIS A 154 19.44 -18.48 13.69
CA HIS A 154 20.70 -18.33 12.95
C HIS A 154 21.69 -17.34 13.60
N LYS A 155 21.26 -16.60 14.62
CA LYS A 155 22.03 -15.58 15.37
C LYS A 155 22.46 -14.36 14.57
N GLN A 156 22.62 -14.51 13.26
CA GLN A 156 22.83 -13.44 12.29
C GLN A 156 22.08 -13.76 11.00
N ILE A 157 21.59 -12.74 10.32
CA ILE A 157 20.84 -12.91 9.07
C ILE A 157 20.82 -11.63 8.23
N ASN A 158 20.94 -11.77 6.92
CA ASN A 158 20.72 -10.70 5.96
C ASN A 158 19.22 -10.63 5.66
N CYS A 159 18.60 -9.50 6.01
CA CYS A 159 17.18 -9.23 5.80
C CYS A 159 17.01 -8.27 4.64
N MET A 160 16.11 -8.60 3.71
CA MET A 160 15.78 -7.71 2.60
C MET A 160 14.28 -7.56 2.39
N ILE A 161 13.85 -6.34 2.04
CA ILE A 161 12.49 -6.02 1.58
C ILE A 161 12.60 -5.44 0.18
N TYR A 162 11.78 -5.94 -0.74
CA TYR A 162 11.65 -5.45 -2.10
C TYR A 162 10.21 -5.02 -2.40
N ASP A 163 10.07 -3.87 -3.06
CA ASP A 163 8.92 -3.52 -3.90
C ASP A 163 9.40 -3.51 -5.36
N LEU A 164 9.07 -4.58 -6.08
CA LEU A 164 9.46 -4.80 -7.47
C LEU A 164 8.27 -4.49 -8.39
N PRO A 165 8.21 -3.29 -8.98
CA PRO A 165 7.11 -2.98 -9.86
C PRO A 165 7.16 -3.73 -11.17
N CYS A 166 5.99 -4.12 -11.62
CA CYS A 166 5.76 -4.74 -12.92
C CYS A 166 5.48 -3.65 -13.97
N MET A 167 6.40 -2.68 -14.09
CA MET A 167 6.35 -1.62 -15.10
C MET A 167 7.05 -2.09 -16.37
N PHE A 168 6.26 -2.65 -17.28
CA PHE A 168 6.74 -3.20 -18.53
C PHE A 168 6.60 -2.20 -19.68
N THR A 169 7.48 -2.30 -20.69
CA THR A 169 7.41 -1.49 -21.91
C THR A 169 6.10 -1.68 -22.65
N ILE A 170 5.55 -2.90 -22.60
CA ILE A 170 4.18 -3.22 -23.00
C ILE A 170 3.35 -3.42 -21.74
N PRO A 171 2.40 -2.51 -21.42
CA PRO A 171 1.57 -2.63 -20.22
C PRO A 171 0.81 -3.96 -20.15
N LEU A 172 0.75 -4.54 -18.96
CA LEU A 172 -0.11 -5.69 -18.71
C LEU A 172 -1.58 -5.29 -18.84
N GLN A 173 -2.28 -5.97 -19.74
CA GLN A 173 -3.74 -5.93 -19.79
C GLN A 173 -4.33 -6.63 -18.55
N PHE A 174 -5.55 -6.25 -18.16
CA PHE A 174 -6.20 -6.76 -16.93
C PHE A 174 -6.42 -8.27 -16.94
N ASP A 175 -6.80 -8.83 -18.09
CA ASP A 175 -6.96 -10.27 -18.30
C ASP A 175 -5.65 -11.07 -18.22
N ALA A 176 -4.51 -10.37 -18.30
CA ALA A 176 -3.19 -10.97 -18.22
C ALA A 176 -2.64 -11.06 -16.78
N GLU A 177 -3.43 -10.75 -15.74
CA GLU A 177 -3.03 -10.88 -14.32
C GLU A 177 -2.48 -12.27 -13.97
N VAL A 178 -2.98 -13.33 -14.62
CA VAL A 178 -2.49 -14.72 -14.44
C VAL A 178 -1.00 -14.88 -14.74
N LYS A 179 -0.39 -13.96 -15.49
CA LYS A 179 1.05 -13.97 -15.81
C LYS A 179 1.91 -13.52 -14.64
N LEU A 180 1.39 -12.67 -13.75
CA LEU A 180 2.16 -12.09 -12.64
C LEU A 180 2.64 -13.14 -11.62
N PRO A 181 1.78 -14.06 -11.13
CA PRO A 181 2.25 -15.16 -10.28
C PRO A 181 3.29 -16.03 -10.99
N LYS A 182 3.10 -16.35 -12.28
CA LYS A 182 4.06 -17.16 -13.06
C LYS A 182 5.43 -16.48 -13.18
N LEU A 183 5.44 -15.15 -13.24
CA LEU A 183 6.65 -14.34 -13.24
C LEU A 183 7.35 -14.39 -11.87
N ALA A 184 6.60 -14.13 -10.79
CA ALA A 184 7.13 -14.19 -9.43
C ALA A 184 7.67 -15.60 -9.10
N SER A 185 6.94 -16.67 -9.44
CA SER A 185 7.41 -18.04 -9.26
C SER A 185 8.70 -18.32 -10.03
N LYS A 186 8.84 -17.83 -11.27
CA LYS A 186 10.08 -18.03 -12.04
C LYS A 186 11.26 -17.29 -11.42
N TRP A 187 11.02 -16.10 -10.88
CA TRP A 187 12.03 -15.35 -10.15
C TRP A 187 12.49 -16.08 -8.89
N LEU A 188 11.55 -16.59 -8.07
CA LEU A 188 11.85 -17.37 -6.87
C LEU A 188 12.62 -18.66 -7.19
N GLU A 189 12.21 -19.38 -8.24
CA GLU A 189 12.90 -20.57 -8.73
C GLU A 189 14.37 -20.26 -9.09
N ARG A 190 14.61 -19.15 -9.79
CA ARG A 190 15.97 -18.73 -10.17
C ARG A 190 16.81 -18.30 -8.98
N LEU A 191 16.21 -17.64 -7.98
CA LEU A 191 16.91 -17.34 -6.73
C LEU A 191 17.31 -18.63 -6.00
N HIS A 192 16.39 -19.60 -5.92
CA HIS A 192 16.64 -20.88 -5.28
C HIS A 192 17.81 -21.65 -5.91
N GLN A 193 17.86 -21.67 -7.25
CA GLN A 193 18.86 -22.39 -8.04
C GLN A 193 20.21 -21.65 -8.17
N SER A 194 20.30 -20.41 -7.69
CA SER A 194 21.52 -19.62 -7.85
C SER A 194 22.67 -20.10 -6.97
N GLU A 195 23.89 -20.01 -7.49
CA GLU A 195 25.11 -20.37 -6.76
C GLU A 195 25.37 -19.41 -5.60
N GLU A 196 25.08 -18.12 -5.80
CA GLU A 196 25.30 -17.06 -4.80
C GLU A 196 24.50 -17.28 -3.51
N LEU A 197 23.31 -17.88 -3.64
CA LEU A 197 22.41 -18.17 -2.54
C LEU A 197 22.41 -19.64 -2.11
N ALA A 198 23.20 -20.50 -2.75
CA ALA A 198 23.25 -21.93 -2.46
C ALA A 198 23.61 -22.18 -0.99
N GLY A 199 22.72 -22.90 -0.28
CA GLY A 199 22.86 -23.18 1.15
C GLY A 199 22.70 -21.97 2.08
N LYS A 200 22.22 -20.83 1.56
CA LYS A 200 22.07 -19.58 2.32
C LYS A 200 20.66 -19.00 2.28
N LEU A 201 19.90 -19.23 1.20
CA LEU A 201 18.52 -18.76 1.10
C LEU A 201 17.66 -19.55 2.09
N TYR A 202 17.19 -18.89 3.14
CA TYR A 202 16.44 -19.55 4.20
C TYR A 202 14.93 -19.49 3.93
N ASP A 203 14.40 -18.29 3.78
CA ASP A 203 12.96 -18.09 3.63
C ASP A 203 12.67 -16.86 2.77
N VAL A 204 11.64 -16.98 1.93
CA VAL A 204 11.11 -15.86 1.16
C VAL A 204 9.61 -15.76 1.38
N GLN A 205 9.16 -14.61 1.83
CA GLN A 205 7.75 -14.25 1.88
C GLN A 205 7.46 -13.31 0.72
N TRP A 206 6.47 -13.62 -0.10
CA TRP A 206 6.16 -12.79 -1.26
C TRP A 206 4.65 -12.63 -1.46
N ARG A 207 4.27 -11.57 -2.16
CA ARG A 207 2.89 -11.31 -2.58
C ARG A 207 2.87 -10.39 -3.78
N ILE A 208 1.71 -10.23 -4.39
CA ILE A 208 1.49 -9.24 -5.44
C ILE A 208 0.45 -8.24 -4.94
N VAL A 209 0.78 -6.95 -5.00
CA VAL A 209 -0.13 -5.86 -4.65
C VAL A 209 -0.40 -4.99 -5.87
N LYS A 210 -1.51 -4.25 -5.82
CA LYS A 210 -1.92 -3.31 -6.87
C LYS A 210 -2.12 -1.93 -6.25
N SER A 211 -1.52 -0.89 -6.83
CA SER A 211 -1.73 0.50 -6.42
C SER A 211 -3.01 1.06 -7.04
N LEU A 212 -3.55 2.14 -6.47
CA LEU A 212 -4.70 2.83 -7.07
C LEU A 212 -4.39 3.37 -8.47
N ASN A 213 -3.12 3.61 -8.80
CA ASN A 213 -2.71 4.02 -10.16
C ASN A 213 -2.76 2.86 -11.17
N GLY A 214 -3.19 1.66 -10.75
CA GLY A 214 -3.36 0.49 -11.62
C GLY A 214 -2.11 -0.39 -11.75
N PHE A 215 -1.00 -0.04 -11.11
CA PHE A 215 0.27 -0.75 -11.23
C PHE A 215 0.36 -1.92 -10.26
N TYR A 216 0.94 -3.02 -10.74
CA TYR A 216 1.24 -4.19 -9.92
C TYR A 216 2.69 -4.14 -9.43
N SER A 217 2.88 -4.66 -8.23
CA SER A 217 4.19 -4.82 -7.61
C SER A 217 4.30 -6.19 -6.97
N VAL A 218 5.43 -6.86 -7.19
CA VAL A 218 5.82 -8.01 -6.38
C VAL A 218 6.50 -7.47 -5.14
N HIS A 219 5.89 -7.71 -3.98
CA HIS A 219 6.56 -7.47 -2.71
C HIS A 219 7.24 -8.75 -2.26
N ALA A 220 8.45 -8.63 -1.74
CA ALA A 220 9.17 -9.76 -1.15
C ALA A 220 9.90 -9.37 0.12
N ILE A 221 9.94 -10.28 1.08
CA ILE A 221 10.80 -10.26 2.25
C ILE A 221 11.70 -11.50 2.12
N ILE A 222 13.01 -11.29 2.06
CA ILE A 222 13.98 -12.35 1.81
C ILE A 222 14.93 -12.42 3.01
N TYR A 223 15.16 -13.65 3.48
CA TYR A 223 16.04 -13.97 4.59
C TYR A 223 17.18 -14.87 4.11
N VAL A 224 18.42 -14.39 4.23
CA VAL A 224 19.63 -15.11 3.81
C VAL A 224 20.59 -15.25 4.99
N ILE A 225 20.96 -16.48 5.32
CA ILE A 225 21.87 -16.78 6.43
C ILE A 225 23.33 -16.60 6.02
N GLY A 226 24.20 -16.49 7.02
CA GLY A 226 25.63 -16.26 6.85
C GLY A 226 26.02 -14.82 7.17
N ASP A 227 27.24 -14.48 6.83
CA ASP A 227 27.84 -13.18 7.17
C ASP A 227 27.20 -12.03 6.39
N GLU A 228 27.51 -10.80 6.80
CA GLU A 228 27.05 -9.58 6.14
C GLU A 228 27.46 -9.57 4.67
N CYS A 229 26.47 -9.47 3.80
CA CYS A 229 26.66 -9.42 2.35
C CYS A 229 25.53 -8.61 1.71
N LYS A 230 25.86 -7.89 0.64
CA LYS A 230 24.89 -7.14 -0.16
C LYS A 230 24.42 -7.97 -1.35
N TYR A 231 23.17 -8.42 -1.30
CA TYR A 231 22.51 -9.23 -2.33
C TYR A 231 21.60 -8.43 -3.25
N SER A 232 21.36 -7.14 -2.95
CA SER A 232 20.44 -6.27 -3.70
C SER A 232 20.64 -6.27 -5.22
N ASP A 233 21.85 -5.99 -5.68
CA ASP A 233 22.14 -5.95 -7.13
C ASP A 233 21.97 -7.31 -7.80
N PHE A 234 22.33 -8.38 -7.10
CA PHE A 234 22.17 -9.76 -7.58
C PHE A 234 20.67 -10.10 -7.72
N ILE A 235 19.88 -9.91 -6.67
CA ILE A 235 18.45 -10.24 -6.66
C ILE A 235 17.68 -9.44 -7.72
N LEU A 236 18.00 -8.15 -7.90
CA LEU A 236 17.41 -7.31 -8.93
C LEU A 236 17.77 -7.79 -10.35
N ARG A 237 19.00 -8.27 -10.55
CA ARG A 237 19.41 -8.87 -11.84
C ARG A 237 18.64 -10.14 -12.14
N VAL A 238 18.44 -11.00 -11.13
CA VAL A 238 17.63 -12.21 -11.27
C VAL A 238 16.16 -11.86 -11.58
N TRP A 239 15.61 -10.81 -10.96
CA TRP A 239 14.27 -10.28 -11.27
C TRP A 239 14.15 -9.84 -12.74
N ARG A 240 15.07 -8.98 -13.21
CA ARG A 240 15.11 -8.54 -14.61
C ARG A 240 15.22 -9.72 -15.56
N GLY A 241 16.10 -10.67 -15.27
CA GLY A 241 16.25 -11.88 -16.06
C GLY A 241 14.97 -12.73 -16.09
N ALA A 242 14.25 -12.85 -14.97
CA ALA A 242 12.99 -13.59 -14.91
C ALA A 242 11.88 -12.92 -15.73
N CYS A 243 11.82 -11.57 -15.70
CA CYS A 243 10.92 -10.78 -16.54
C CYS A 243 11.19 -11.06 -18.01
N LEU A 244 12.45 -10.90 -18.45
CA LEU A 244 12.86 -11.12 -19.84
C LEU A 244 12.55 -12.55 -20.30
N HIS A 245 12.83 -13.55 -19.46
CA HIS A 245 12.51 -14.95 -19.76
C HIS A 245 11.00 -15.20 -19.94
N LYS A 246 10.13 -14.41 -19.29
CA LYS A 246 8.68 -14.48 -19.47
C LYS A 246 8.17 -13.55 -20.58
N GLY A 247 9.06 -12.96 -21.37
CA GLY A 247 8.71 -12.06 -22.47
C GLY A 247 8.29 -10.66 -22.00
N HIS A 248 8.72 -10.25 -20.81
CA HIS A 248 8.42 -8.95 -20.23
C HIS A 248 9.69 -8.12 -20.08
N GLU A 249 9.78 -7.03 -20.84
CA GLU A 249 10.85 -6.05 -20.70
C GLU A 249 10.40 -4.93 -19.75
N LEU A 250 11.22 -4.63 -18.74
CA LEU A 250 10.96 -3.56 -17.77
C LEU A 250 11.33 -2.21 -18.37
N VAL A 251 10.56 -1.16 -18.07
CA VAL A 251 10.90 0.21 -18.44
C VAL A 251 12.22 0.61 -17.79
N GLN A 252 13.16 1.16 -18.57
CA GLN A 252 14.42 1.64 -18.03
C GLN A 252 14.21 2.72 -16.97
N GLY A 253 14.99 2.67 -15.90
CA GLY A 253 14.85 3.62 -14.79
C GLY A 253 13.61 3.40 -13.92
N SER A 254 12.89 2.27 -14.07
CA SER A 254 11.76 1.92 -13.20
C SER A 254 12.15 2.02 -11.72
N PRO A 255 11.51 2.91 -10.93
CA PRO A 255 11.85 3.08 -9.52
C PRO A 255 11.47 1.82 -8.75
N TYR A 256 12.35 1.32 -7.89
CA TYR A 256 12.09 0.20 -7.00
C TYR A 256 12.42 0.59 -5.56
N LEU A 257 11.83 -0.10 -4.60
CA LEU A 257 12.22 0.01 -3.20
C LEU A 257 13.08 -1.20 -2.84
N VAL A 258 14.26 -0.94 -2.27
CA VAL A 258 15.11 -1.97 -1.66
C VAL A 258 15.49 -1.49 -0.27
N TRP A 259 15.18 -2.31 0.72
CA TRP A 259 15.79 -2.20 2.04
C TRP A 259 16.55 -3.46 2.34
N GLU A 260 17.83 -3.31 2.62
CA GLU A 260 18.74 -4.39 2.94
C GLU A 260 19.42 -4.04 4.24
N LYS A 261 19.36 -4.96 5.21
CA LYS A 261 19.99 -4.79 6.50
C LYS A 261 20.45 -6.13 7.04
N HIS A 262 21.71 -6.20 7.42
CA HIS A 262 22.21 -7.32 8.20
C HIS A 262 21.80 -7.15 9.67
N CYS A 263 21.30 -8.22 10.28
CA CYS A 263 20.77 -8.22 11.64
C CYS A 263 21.51 -9.24 12.52
N TYR A 264 22.01 -8.78 13.66
CA TYR A 264 22.63 -9.61 14.69
C TYR A 264 21.70 -9.80 15.90
N PHE A 265 21.68 -10.99 16.48
CA PHE A 265 20.77 -11.35 17.58
C PHE A 265 20.96 -10.48 18.83
N ALA A 266 22.20 -10.07 19.11
CA ALA A 266 22.58 -9.26 20.26
C ALA A 266 22.21 -7.77 20.13
N ASP A 267 21.84 -7.33 18.92
CA ASP A 267 21.48 -5.94 18.65
C ASP A 267 19.96 -5.76 18.80
N SER A 268 19.53 -5.18 19.92
CA SER A 268 18.12 -4.90 20.19
C SER A 268 17.53 -3.85 19.24
N ASP A 269 18.35 -2.90 18.79
CA ASP A 269 17.92 -1.81 17.92
C ASP A 269 17.58 -2.34 16.53
N MET A 270 18.31 -3.35 16.05
CA MET A 270 18.00 -4.01 14.78
C MET A 270 16.65 -4.71 14.78
N ARG A 271 16.25 -5.32 15.89
CA ARG A 271 14.92 -5.94 16.00
C ARG A 271 13.81 -4.92 15.90
N SER A 272 13.98 -3.78 16.59
CA SER A 272 13.03 -2.66 16.57
C SER A 272 12.96 -2.05 15.17
N TYR A 273 14.12 -1.80 14.55
CA TYR A 273 14.22 -1.29 13.18
C TYR A 273 13.48 -2.18 12.19
N TRP A 274 13.80 -3.47 12.14
CA TRP A 274 13.19 -4.39 11.17
C TRP A 274 11.68 -4.53 11.41
N SER A 275 11.25 -4.58 12.68
CA SER A 275 9.84 -4.60 13.04
C SER A 275 9.06 -3.39 12.52
N LYS A 276 9.67 -2.19 12.52
CA LYS A 276 9.08 -0.98 11.94
C LYS A 276 8.99 -1.05 10.42
N GLN A 277 10.00 -1.62 9.75
CA GLN A 277 9.93 -1.81 8.29
C GLN A 277 8.80 -2.76 7.88
N LEU A 278 8.60 -3.84 8.65
CA LEU A 278 7.47 -4.76 8.43
C LEU A 278 6.11 -4.10 8.64
N GLU A 279 5.99 -3.18 9.61
CA GLU A 279 4.78 -2.37 9.78
C GLU A 279 4.57 -1.42 8.60
N PHE A 280 5.62 -0.71 8.18
CA PHE A 280 5.56 0.20 7.04
C PHE A 280 5.08 -0.52 5.78
N LEU A 281 5.68 -1.69 5.46
CA LEU A 281 5.34 -2.51 4.29
C LEU A 281 3.86 -2.93 4.22
N ASN A 282 3.19 -3.00 5.36
CA ASN A 282 1.76 -3.35 5.46
C ASN A 282 0.86 -2.14 5.70
N GLY A 283 1.43 -0.97 5.96
CA GLY A 283 0.71 0.27 6.25
C GLY A 283 -0.33 0.62 5.20
N PRO A 284 0.01 0.64 3.90
CA PRO A 284 -0.97 1.04 2.89
C PRO A 284 -2.13 0.06 2.71
N LEU A 285 -1.94 -1.23 3.03
CA LEU A 285 -3.02 -2.22 2.99
C LEU A 285 -4.09 -2.01 4.06
N LYS A 286 -3.85 -1.10 5.02
CA LYS A 286 -4.83 -0.61 5.98
C LYS A 286 -5.82 0.41 5.36
N LEU A 287 -5.51 0.90 4.15
CA LEU A 287 -6.29 1.91 3.42
C LEU A 287 -7.16 1.24 2.35
N TYR A 288 -6.54 0.41 1.53
CA TYR A 288 -7.19 -0.31 0.45
C TYR A 288 -6.37 -1.56 0.09
N ARG A 289 -7.03 -2.55 -0.52
CA ARG A 289 -6.37 -3.75 -1.01
C ARG A 289 -7.09 -4.34 -2.21
N TYR A 290 -6.33 -4.98 -3.08
CA TYR A 290 -6.83 -5.62 -4.28
C TYR A 290 -6.73 -7.13 -4.15
N MET A 291 -7.75 -7.83 -4.62
CA MET A 291 -7.76 -9.29 -4.69
C MET A 291 -8.56 -9.72 -5.92
N SER A 292 -7.99 -10.63 -6.69
CA SER A 292 -8.63 -11.27 -7.84
C SER A 292 -8.49 -12.79 -7.73
N GLN A 293 -8.92 -13.52 -8.75
CA GLN A 293 -8.71 -14.97 -8.82
C GLN A 293 -7.22 -15.36 -8.81
N HIS A 294 -6.34 -14.50 -9.32
CA HIS A 294 -4.92 -14.81 -9.50
C HIS A 294 -4.00 -14.05 -8.55
N ILE A 295 -4.46 -12.93 -8.00
CA ILE A 295 -3.65 -12.02 -7.20
C ILE A 295 -4.25 -11.89 -5.81
N SER A 296 -3.40 -12.01 -4.81
CA SER A 296 -3.74 -11.79 -3.42
C SER A 296 -2.68 -10.94 -2.73
N TYR A 297 -3.14 -9.99 -1.91
CA TYR A 297 -2.31 -9.18 -1.03
C TYR A 297 -1.80 -9.96 0.19
N LEU A 298 -2.26 -11.20 0.38
CA LEU A 298 -1.79 -12.09 1.45
C LEU A 298 -0.41 -12.64 1.09
N TRP A 299 0.43 -12.80 2.11
CA TRP A 299 1.76 -13.38 1.95
C TRP A 299 1.68 -14.86 1.57
N GLN A 300 2.58 -15.24 0.68
CA GLN A 300 2.87 -16.61 0.31
C GLN A 300 4.30 -16.93 0.75
N SER A 301 4.50 -18.13 1.28
CA SER A 301 5.83 -18.62 1.67
C SER A 301 6.46 -19.37 0.51
N TYR A 302 7.76 -19.15 0.33
CA TYR A 302 8.63 -19.96 -0.50
C TYR A 302 9.83 -20.37 0.35
N THR A 303 9.92 -21.66 0.65
CA THR A 303 11.06 -22.20 1.41
C THR A 303 12.30 -22.12 0.55
N GLY A 304 13.38 -21.59 1.12
CA GLY A 304 14.65 -21.48 0.43
C GLY A 304 15.34 -22.83 0.22
N ASN A 305 16.63 -22.79 -0.09
CA ASN A 305 17.41 -24.00 -0.38
C ASN A 305 18.02 -24.64 0.89
N ILE A 306 17.49 -24.28 2.05
CA ILE A 306 17.84 -24.86 3.35
C ILE A 306 16.65 -25.67 3.85
N PRO A 307 16.80 -26.98 4.13
CA PRO A 307 15.73 -27.79 4.70
C PRO A 307 15.27 -27.20 6.04
N ALA A 308 13.96 -26.98 6.19
CA ALA A 308 13.36 -26.66 7.47
C ALA A 308 13.39 -27.92 8.36
N LYS A 309 14.54 -28.16 9.01
CA LYS A 309 14.60 -29.00 10.21
C LYS A 309 14.17 -28.19 11.43
#